data_AF-A0A397W100-F1
#
_entry.id   AF-A0A397W100-F1
#
_cell.length_a   1.000
_cell.length_b   1.000
_cell.length_c   1.000
_cell.angle_alpha   90.00
_cell.angle_beta   90.00
_cell.angle_gamma   90.00
#
_symmetry.space_group_name_H-M   'P 1'
#
loop_
_entity.id
_entity.type
_entity.pdbx_description
1 polymer ?
#
loop_
_entity_poly.entity_id
_entity_poly.type
_entity_poly.pdbx_seq_one_letter_code
_entity_poly.pdbx_strand_id
1 'polypeptide(L)'
;MVVTCEFLFEELAKQLETYLIKTKALWLRLHFSNVHQKSFQNNKFQELQNWCNDIIVKHPEKFFDSEEFTSIQEHALISVIKRDDLQMEEVKIWKRVIEWGIAQNTGISSDPKNCPMIIF
;
A
#
# COMPACT_ATOMS: atom_id res chain seq x y z
N MET A 1 23.40 -19.82 -19.15
CA MET A 1 22.73 -20.71 -18.19
C MET A 1 22.07 -19.94 -17.04
N VAL A 2 22.73 -18.93 -16.43
CA VAL A 2 22.10 -18.08 -15.39
C VAL A 2 20.96 -17.21 -15.95
N VAL A 3 21.19 -16.51 -17.06
CA VAL A 3 20.19 -15.65 -17.74
C VAL A 3 18.90 -16.39 -18.12
N THR A 4 19.02 -17.64 -18.57
CA THR A 4 17.86 -18.48 -18.94
C THR A 4 17.02 -18.88 -17.72
N CYS A 5 17.65 -19.08 -16.56
CA CYS A 5 16.92 -19.37 -15.32
C CYS A 5 16.20 -18.13 -14.80
N GLU A 6 16.86 -16.96 -14.82
CA GLU A 6 16.23 -15.69 -14.43
C GLU A 6 14.97 -15.39 -15.24
N PHE A 7 15.06 -15.54 -16.57
CA PHE A 7 13.91 -15.38 -17.47
C PHE A 7 12.76 -16.35 -17.16
N LEU A 8 13.06 -17.63 -16.90
CA LEU A 8 12.05 -18.62 -16.52
C LEU A 8 11.36 -18.28 -15.20
N PHE A 9 12.09 -17.73 -14.22
CA PHE A 9 11.51 -17.30 -12.95
C PHE A 9 10.61 -16.07 -13.10
N GLU A 10 10.97 -15.12 -13.96
CA GLU A 10 10.14 -13.95 -14.26
C GLU A 10 8.82 -14.34 -14.92
N GLU A 11 8.86 -15.24 -15.93
CA GLU A 11 7.65 -15.73 -16.57
C GLU A 11 6.76 -16.50 -15.58
N LEU A 12 7.36 -17.37 -14.76
CA LEU A 12 6.62 -18.09 -13.72
C LEU A 12 5.97 -17.14 -12.70
N ALA A 13 6.69 -16.11 -12.26
CA ALA A 13 6.14 -15.09 -11.34
C ALA A 13 4.93 -14.39 -11.96
N LYS A 14 5.03 -13.97 -13.23
CA LYS A 14 3.92 -13.32 -13.95
C LYS A 14 2.70 -14.23 -14.10
N GLN A 15 2.90 -15.51 -14.40
CA GLN A 15 1.81 -16.49 -14.48
C GLN A 15 1.15 -16.69 -13.10
N LEU A 16 1.94 -16.75 -12.02
CA LEU A 16 1.44 -16.86 -10.66
C LEU A 16 0.64 -15.64 -10.23
N GLU A 17 1.12 -14.42 -10.50
CA GLU A 17 0.38 -13.18 -10.23
C GLU A 17 -0.97 -13.18 -10.94
N THR A 18 -0.96 -13.47 -12.24
CA THR A 18 -2.18 -13.54 -13.06
C THR A 18 -3.15 -14.58 -12.50
N TYR A 19 -2.65 -15.76 -12.12
CA TYR A 19 -3.46 -16.82 -11.52
C TYR A 19 -4.06 -16.40 -10.18
N LEU A 20 -3.26 -15.80 -9.28
CA LEU A 20 -3.70 -15.32 -7.98
C LEU A 20 -4.79 -14.26 -8.12
N ILE A 21 -4.58 -13.28 -9.00
CA ILE A 21 -5.54 -12.21 -9.27
C ILE A 21 -6.86 -12.79 -9.79
N LYS A 22 -6.83 -13.74 -10.74
CA LYS A 22 -8.03 -14.34 -11.33
C LYS A 22 -8.78 -15.27 -10.38
N THR A 23 -8.07 -16.09 -9.61
CA THR A 23 -8.68 -17.20 -8.85
C THR A 23 -8.81 -16.92 -7.36
N LYS A 24 -8.02 -16.00 -6.81
CA LYS A 24 -7.96 -15.68 -5.38
C LYS A 24 -8.28 -14.21 -5.08
N ALA A 25 -8.96 -13.50 -5.98
CA ALA A 25 -9.34 -12.09 -5.81
C ALA A 25 -9.99 -11.78 -4.45
N LEU A 26 -10.88 -12.66 -3.96
CA LEU A 26 -11.52 -12.49 -2.64
C LEU A 26 -10.50 -12.55 -1.50
N TRP A 27 -9.62 -13.55 -1.52
CA TRP A 27 -8.56 -13.68 -0.52
C TRP A 27 -7.60 -12.49 -0.56
N LEU A 28 -7.22 -12.04 -1.77
CA LEU A 28 -6.37 -10.87 -1.94
C LEU A 28 -7.04 -9.60 -1.37
N ARG A 29 -8.36 -9.44 -1.54
CA ARG A 29 -9.10 -8.30 -0.97
C ARG A 29 -9.21 -8.37 0.56
N LEU A 30 -9.40 -9.57 1.12
CA LEU A 30 -9.45 -9.76 2.57
C LEU A 30 -8.09 -9.48 3.24
N HIS A 31 -6.99 -9.70 2.53
CA HIS A 31 -5.63 -9.48 3.03
C HIS A 31 -4.93 -8.32 2.32
N PHE A 32 -5.70 -7.31 1.91
CA PHE A 32 -5.24 -6.26 1.00
C PHE A 32 -3.98 -5.54 1.51
N SER A 33 -3.94 -5.13 2.77
CA SER A 33 -2.80 -4.37 3.33
C SER A 33 -1.50 -5.16 3.25
N ASN A 34 -1.55 -6.46 3.61
CA ASN A 34 -0.40 -7.36 3.52
C ASN A 34 0.03 -7.59 2.07
N VAL A 35 -0.94 -7.82 1.18
CA VAL A 35 -0.68 -8.02 -0.26
C VAL A 35 -0.01 -6.79 -0.86
N HIS A 36 -0.57 -5.59 -0.60
CA HIS A 36 0.00 -4.32 -1.02
C HIS A 36 1.43 -4.17 -0.48
N GLN A 37 1.64 -4.27 0.83
CA GLN A 37 2.97 -4.13 1.42
C GLN A 37 3.99 -5.09 0.79
N LYS A 38 3.64 -6.37 0.63
CA LYS A 38 4.53 -7.37 0.04
C LYS A 38 4.77 -7.14 -1.45
N SER A 39 3.76 -6.74 -2.21
CA SER A 39 3.92 -6.47 -3.64
C SER A 39 4.82 -5.27 -3.89
N PHE A 40 4.74 -4.23 -3.06
CA PHE A 40 5.54 -3.00 -3.22
C PHE A 40 6.96 -3.07 -2.63
N GLN A 41 7.31 -4.14 -1.90
CA GLN A 41 8.69 -4.39 -1.44
C GLN A 41 9.67 -4.70 -2.58
N ASN A 42 9.17 -5.13 -3.75
CA ASN A 42 9.99 -5.47 -4.90
C ASN A 42 9.27 -5.08 -6.20
N ASN A 43 10.00 -4.52 -7.17
CA ASN A 43 9.46 -4.12 -8.48
C ASN A 43 9.10 -5.29 -9.41
N LYS A 44 9.30 -6.54 -8.99
CA LYS A 44 8.99 -7.75 -9.77
C LYS A 44 7.50 -8.08 -9.86
N PHE A 45 6.69 -7.69 -8.87
CA PHE A 45 5.26 -8.06 -8.80
C PHE A 45 4.35 -6.99 -9.41
N GLN A 46 4.60 -6.64 -10.67
CA GLN A 46 3.95 -5.49 -11.32
C GLN A 46 2.44 -5.68 -11.53
N GLU A 47 2.00 -6.89 -11.88
CA GLU A 47 0.58 -7.18 -12.10
C GLU A 47 -0.19 -7.07 -10.78
N LEU A 48 0.39 -7.57 -9.69
CA LEU A 48 -0.21 -7.47 -8.36
C LEU A 48 -0.20 -6.03 -7.83
N GLN A 49 0.87 -5.26 -8.08
CA GLN A 49 0.92 -3.83 -7.78
C GLN A 49 -0.16 -3.05 -8.53
N ASN A 50 -0.35 -3.33 -9.84
CA ASN A 50 -1.39 -2.70 -10.65
C ASN A 50 -2.79 -3.06 -10.13
N TRP A 51 -3.02 -4.32 -9.79
CA TRP A 51 -4.27 -4.76 -9.18
C TRP A 51 -4.55 -4.06 -7.83
N CYS A 52 -3.53 -3.88 -7.01
CA CYS A 52 -3.63 -3.13 -5.75
C CYS A 52 -3.99 -1.66 -6.02
N ASN A 53 -3.30 -1.01 -6.95
CA ASN A 53 -3.56 0.36 -7.36
C ASN A 53 -5.00 0.55 -7.86
N ASP A 54 -5.48 -0.35 -8.70
CA ASP A 54 -6.85 -0.33 -9.22
C ASP A 54 -7.91 -0.36 -8.09
N ILE A 55 -7.65 -1.13 -7.04
CA ILE A 55 -8.56 -1.21 -5.88
C ILE A 55 -8.54 0.09 -5.09
N ILE A 56 -7.36 0.65 -4.85
CA ILE A 56 -7.20 1.90 -4.11
C ILE A 56 -7.89 3.05 -4.84
N VAL A 57 -7.75 3.14 -6.17
CA VAL A 57 -8.43 4.17 -6.98
C VAL A 57 -9.95 4.01 -6.95
N LYS A 58 -10.44 2.77 -7.07
CA LYS A 58 -11.89 2.50 -7.11
C LYS A 58 -12.55 2.66 -5.74
N HIS A 59 -11.82 2.36 -4.68
CA HIS A 59 -12.33 2.31 -3.31
C HIS A 59 -11.33 2.90 -2.30
N PRO A 60 -10.94 4.18 -2.43
CA PRO A 60 -9.95 4.80 -1.57
C PRO A 60 -10.40 4.78 -0.10
N GLU A 61 -11.68 5.06 0.16
CA GLU A 61 -12.25 5.02 1.52
C GLU A 61 -12.02 3.68 2.21
N LYS A 62 -12.20 2.55 1.51
CA LYS A 62 -11.97 1.21 2.10
C LYS A 62 -10.52 0.98 2.48
N PHE A 63 -9.58 1.56 1.74
CA PHE A 63 -8.16 1.46 2.03
C PHE A 63 -7.79 2.31 3.26
N PHE A 64 -8.22 3.57 3.25
CA PHE A 64 -7.93 4.54 4.31
C PHE A 64 -8.66 4.26 5.63
N ASP A 65 -9.83 3.62 5.57
CA ASP A 65 -10.64 3.25 6.74
C ASP A 65 -10.31 1.86 7.30
N SER A 66 -9.36 1.13 6.68
CA SER A 66 -8.91 -0.17 7.16
C SER A 66 -8.26 -0.06 8.54
N GLU A 67 -8.57 -1.00 9.44
CA GLU A 67 -7.93 -1.09 10.75
C GLU A 67 -6.40 -1.30 10.63
N GLU A 68 -5.97 -1.95 9.55
CA GLU A 68 -4.56 -2.22 9.26
C GLU A 68 -3.83 -1.00 8.65
N PHE A 69 -4.53 0.09 8.33
CA PHE A 69 -3.95 1.25 7.66
C PHE A 69 -2.76 1.84 8.41
N THR A 70 -2.85 1.92 9.75
CA THR A 70 -1.78 2.41 10.62
C THR A 70 -0.51 1.56 10.57
N SER A 71 -0.58 0.32 10.07
CA SER A 71 0.55 -0.62 9.95
C SER A 71 1.29 -0.54 8.61
N ILE A 72 0.81 0.29 7.68
CA ILE A 72 1.41 0.44 6.34
C ILE A 72 2.80 1.07 6.44
N GLN A 73 3.73 0.59 5.61
CA GLN A 73 5.09 1.15 5.52
C GLN A 73 5.10 2.53 4.87
N GLU A 74 5.98 3.42 5.30
CA GLU A 74 6.06 4.82 4.84
C GLU A 74 6.13 4.95 3.32
N HIS A 75 7.00 4.20 2.64
CA HIS A 75 7.13 4.26 1.19
C HIS A 75 5.84 3.87 0.45
N ALA A 76 5.08 2.93 1.01
CA ALA A 76 3.79 2.48 0.47
C ALA A 76 2.71 3.54 0.70
N LEU A 77 2.73 4.22 1.86
CA LEU A 77 1.85 5.36 2.11
C LEU A 77 2.15 6.51 1.12
N ILE A 78 3.43 6.86 0.96
CA ILE A 78 3.88 7.89 0.02
C ILE A 78 3.42 7.58 -1.40
N SER A 79 3.51 6.32 -1.86
CA SER A 79 3.06 5.95 -3.20
C SER A 79 1.55 6.12 -3.40
N VAL A 80 0.75 5.96 -2.34
CA VAL A 80 -0.70 6.15 -2.42
C VAL A 80 -1.07 7.63 -2.41
N ILE A 81 -0.52 8.42 -1.48
CA ILE A 81 -0.89 9.84 -1.33
C ILE A 81 -0.38 10.74 -2.47
N LYS A 82 0.62 10.28 -3.24
CA LYS A 82 1.12 10.98 -4.44
C LYS A 82 0.16 10.90 -5.65
N ARG A 83 -0.93 10.14 -5.54
CA ARG A 83 -1.86 9.92 -6.64
C ARG A 83 -2.92 11.01 -6.67
N ASP A 84 -3.07 11.65 -7.83
CA ASP A 84 -4.10 12.67 -8.05
C ASP A 84 -5.47 12.08 -8.45
N ASP A 85 -5.55 10.76 -8.66
CA ASP A 85 -6.76 10.07 -9.15
C ASP A 85 -7.62 9.44 -8.05
N LEU A 86 -7.27 9.66 -6.78
CA LEU A 86 -8.05 9.18 -5.64
C LEU A 86 -9.37 9.93 -5.55
N GLN A 87 -10.49 9.20 -5.70
CA GLN A 87 -11.84 9.74 -5.56
C GLN A 87 -12.23 9.87 -4.08
N MET A 88 -11.50 10.68 -3.31
CA MET A 88 -11.72 10.94 -1.88
C MET A 88 -11.31 12.37 -1.55
N GLU A 89 -12.02 13.02 -0.62
CA GLU A 89 -11.67 14.37 -0.18
C GLU A 89 -10.28 14.40 0.48
N GLU A 90 -9.42 15.32 0.04
CA GLU A 90 -8.05 15.46 0.57
C GLU A 90 -8.03 15.62 2.09
N VAL A 91 -8.99 16.35 2.68
CA VAL A 91 -9.08 16.53 4.13
C VAL A 91 -9.24 15.20 4.88
N LYS A 92 -9.95 14.22 4.31
CA LYS A 92 -10.11 12.88 4.89
C LYS A 92 -8.81 12.08 4.76
N ILE A 93 -8.12 12.20 3.62
CA ILE A 93 -6.80 11.58 3.41
C ILE A 93 -5.80 12.12 4.45
N TRP A 94 -5.67 13.44 4.59
CA TRP A 94 -4.76 14.07 5.55
C TRP A 94 -5.06 13.68 6.99
N LYS A 95 -6.33 13.61 7.38
CA LYS A 95 -6.73 13.12 8.70
C LYS A 95 -6.16 11.71 8.97
N ARG A 96 -6.30 10.80 8.02
CA ARG A 96 -5.78 9.42 8.14
C ARG A 96 -4.26 9.38 8.17
N VAL A 97 -3.57 10.21 7.36
CA VAL A 97 -2.11 10.33 7.38
C VAL A 97 -1.61 10.78 8.76
N ILE A 98 -2.30 11.72 9.42
CA ILE A 98 -1.97 12.17 10.78
C ILE A 98 -2.17 11.03 11.78
N GLU A 99 -3.29 10.30 11.71
CA GLU A 99 -3.55 9.12 12.56
C GLU A 99 -2.46 8.05 12.39
N TRP A 100 -2.03 7.78 11.15
CA TRP A 100 -0.89 6.91 10.85
C TRP A 100 0.40 7.44 11.48
N GLY A 101 0.71 8.73 11.33
CA GLY A 101 1.92 9.34 11.87
C GLY A 101 2.00 9.27 13.40
N ILE A 102 0.86 9.44 14.09
CA ILE A 102 0.75 9.27 15.54
C ILE A 102 0.96 7.80 15.94
N ALA A 103 0.35 6.86 15.21
CA ALA A 103 0.48 5.42 15.48
C ALA A 103 1.92 4.90 15.29
N GLN A 104 2.67 5.47 14.35
CA GLN A 104 4.10 5.15 14.17
C GLN A 104 4.98 5.71 15.28
N ASN A 105 4.50 6.75 15.98
CA ASN A 105 5.25 7.48 17.00
C ASN A 105 4.55 7.42 18.37
N THR A 106 4.20 6.22 18.83
CA THR A 106 3.55 5.98 20.14
C THR A 106 4.33 6.51 21.35
N GLY A 107 5.59 6.90 21.18
CA GLY A 107 6.42 7.57 22.20
C GLY A 107 6.30 9.10 22.26
N ILE A 108 5.57 9.74 21.35
CA ILE A 108 5.34 11.19 21.40
C ILE A 108 4.24 11.45 22.42
N SER A 109 4.64 11.98 23.58
CA SER A 109 3.75 12.57 24.58
C SER A 109 2.66 13.42 23.91
N SER A 110 1.41 13.30 24.35
CA SER A 110 0.25 14.07 23.89
C SER A 110 0.34 15.59 24.14
N ASP A 111 1.51 16.09 24.54
CA ASP A 111 1.76 17.51 24.74
C ASP A 111 1.96 18.19 23.38
N PRO A 112 1.02 19.07 22.95
CA PRO A 112 1.11 19.78 21.68
C PRO A 112 2.35 20.69 21.56
N LYS A 113 3.11 20.90 22.64
CA LYS A 113 4.35 21.69 22.65
C LYS A 113 5.59 20.93 22.19
N ASN A 114 5.52 19.59 22.10
CA ASN A 114 6.69 18.76 21.79
C ASN A 114 6.57 18.01 20.45
N CYS A 115 5.68 18.48 19.57
CA CYS A 115 5.57 17.99 18.21
C CYS A 115 6.85 18.43 17.45
N PRO A 116 7.73 17.51 17.01
CA PRO A 116 8.77 17.88 16.07
C PRO A 116 8.03 18.32 14.81
N MET A 117 8.04 19.62 14.53
CA MET A 117 7.51 20.13 13.28
C MET A 117 8.19 19.37 12.15
N ILE A 118 7.42 18.53 11.44
CA ILE A 118 7.79 18.13 10.09
C ILE A 118 7.60 19.41 9.27
N ILE A 119 8.69 20.17 9.15
CA ILE A 119 8.81 21.30 8.26
C ILE A 119 8.85 20.70 6.84
N PHE A 120 7.81 20.98 6.05
CA PHE A 120 7.88 20.89 4.58
C PHE A 120 8.55 22.15 4.03
#